data_AF-A0A6G3XM35-F1
#
_entry.id   AF-A0A6G3XM35-F1
#
_cell.length_a   1.000
_cell.length_b   1.000
_cell.length_c   1.000
_cell.angle_alpha   90.00
_cell.angle_beta   90.00
_cell.angle_gamma   90.00
#
_symmetry.space_group_name_H-M   'P 1'
#
loop_
_entity.id
_entity.type
_entity.pdbx_description
1 polymer ?
#
loop_
_entity_poly.entity_id
_entity_poly.type
_entity_poly.pdbx_seq_one_letter_code
_entity_poly.pdbx_strand_id
1 'polypeptide(L)'
;RKAIGRPGRPFSRGGEPLFQFASNSAFAERTVVRAVQAVKIPEDLPLTSAALIGCGVLTGVGAVLNRAKVGLGDTVVVIGTGGIGLNVLQGARLAGA
;
A
#
# COMPACT_ATOMS: atom_id res chain seq x y z
N ARG A 1 17.50 -14.35 9.29
CA ARG A 1 16.48 -14.25 8.21
C ARG A 1 16.94 -13.19 7.20
N LYS A 2 16.96 -13.46 5.89
CA LYS A 2 17.17 -12.39 4.89
C LYS A 2 15.98 -11.43 4.94
N ALA A 3 16.22 -10.12 4.93
CA ALA A 3 15.17 -9.11 5.01
C ALA A 3 14.16 -9.26 3.86
N ILE A 4 12.87 -9.05 4.16
CA ILE A 4 11.78 -9.11 3.18
C ILE A 4 12.02 -8.15 2.01
N GLY A 5 12.65 -7.00 2.27
CA GLY A 5 12.94 -5.97 1.27
C GLY A 5 14.19 -6.20 0.41
N ARG A 6 14.96 -7.29 0.58
CA ARG A 6 16.14 -7.49 -0.29
C ARG A 6 15.68 -7.81 -1.72
N PRO A 7 16.07 -7.02 -2.74
CA PRO A 7 15.59 -7.24 -4.10
C PRO A 7 16.11 -8.57 -4.66
N GLY A 8 15.20 -9.49 -5.00
CA GLY A 8 15.49 -10.63 -5.85
C GLY A 8 15.55 -10.24 -7.33
N ARG A 9 15.87 -11.20 -8.20
CA ARG A 9 15.84 -11.03 -9.66
C ARG A 9 14.91 -12.06 -10.32
N PRO A 10 13.59 -11.99 -10.10
CA PRO A 10 12.66 -13.01 -10.61
C PRO A 10 12.32 -12.83 -12.09
N PHE A 11 12.82 -11.76 -12.73
CA PHE A 11 12.56 -11.44 -14.13
C PHE A 11 13.87 -11.51 -14.93
N SER A 12 13.75 -11.69 -16.24
CA SER A 12 14.88 -11.62 -17.18
C SER A 12 14.47 -10.94 -18.47
N ARG A 13 15.40 -10.24 -19.14
CA ARG A 13 15.19 -9.67 -20.47
C ARG A 13 16.43 -9.92 -21.33
N GLY A 14 16.26 -10.64 -22.44
CA GLY A 14 17.38 -11.00 -23.31
C GLY A 14 18.45 -11.85 -22.61
N GLY A 15 18.04 -12.75 -21.70
CA GLY A 15 18.96 -13.57 -20.91
C GLY A 15 19.52 -12.89 -19.65
N GLU A 16 19.39 -11.55 -19.54
CA GLU A 16 19.91 -10.80 -18.39
C GLU A 16 18.89 -10.73 -17.23
N PRO A 17 19.25 -11.16 -16.01
CA PRO A 17 18.36 -11.07 -14.85
C PRO A 17 18.09 -9.62 -14.41
N LEU A 18 16.83 -9.27 -14.19
CA LEU A 18 16.38 -7.95 -13.75
C LEU A 18 15.94 -7.97 -12.29
N PHE A 19 16.28 -6.91 -11.54
CA PHE A 19 15.85 -6.75 -10.16
C PHE A 19 14.35 -6.50 -10.03
N GLN A 20 13.77 -7.01 -8.95
CA GLN A 20 12.44 -6.59 -8.53
C GLN A 20 12.46 -5.18 -7.91
N PHE A 21 11.31 -4.51 -7.94
CA PHE A 21 11.09 -3.23 -7.27
C PHE A 21 9.91 -3.33 -6.30
N ALA A 22 10.01 -2.64 -5.16
CA ALA A 22 8.98 -2.57 -4.12
C ALA A 22 8.41 -3.95 -3.67
N SER A 23 9.16 -5.03 -3.84
CA SER A 23 8.77 -6.41 -3.52
C SER A 23 7.55 -6.97 -4.28
N ASN A 24 7.07 -6.28 -5.33
CA ASN A 24 5.97 -6.76 -6.18
C ASN A 24 6.12 -6.46 -7.67
N SER A 25 6.99 -5.53 -8.09
CA SER A 25 7.17 -5.11 -9.50
C SER A 25 5.85 -4.98 -10.27
N ALA A 26 4.93 -4.16 -9.78
CA ALA A 26 3.57 -4.05 -10.32
C ALA A 26 3.45 -3.56 -11.79
N PHE A 27 4.54 -3.10 -12.41
CA PHE A 27 4.56 -2.68 -13.82
C PHE A 27 4.98 -3.82 -14.75
N ALA A 28 4.35 -4.97 -14.58
CA ALA A 28 4.49 -6.16 -15.41
C ALA A 28 3.13 -6.87 -15.49
N GLU A 29 2.81 -7.46 -16.64
CA GLU A 29 1.55 -8.21 -16.83
C GLU A 29 1.42 -9.41 -15.88
N ARG A 30 2.57 -9.95 -15.44
CA ARG A 30 2.68 -11.03 -14.47
C ARG A 30 3.82 -10.73 -13.51
N THR A 31 3.62 -11.05 -12.24
CA THR A 31 4.64 -10.87 -11.21
C THR A 31 4.73 -12.08 -10.28
N VAL A 32 5.86 -12.20 -9.60
CA VAL A 32 6.11 -13.22 -8.58
C VAL A 32 6.26 -12.51 -7.24
N VAL A 33 5.37 -12.84 -6.30
CA VAL A 33 5.42 -12.36 -4.92
C VAL A 33 5.52 -13.55 -3.97
N ARG A 34 5.98 -13.31 -2.74
CA ARG A 34 5.85 -14.34 -1.70
C ARG A 34 4.40 -14.44 -1.25
N ALA A 35 3.98 -15.64 -0.84
CA ALA A 35 2.63 -15.90 -0.33
C ALA A 35 2.22 -14.92 0.79
N VAL A 36 3.14 -14.56 1.70
CA VAL A 36 2.87 -13.59 2.79
C VAL A 36 2.55 -12.17 2.32
N GLN A 37 2.84 -11.84 1.06
CA GLN A 37 2.56 -10.53 0.45
C GLN A 37 1.29 -10.54 -0.41
N ALA A 38 0.66 -11.71 -0.61
CA ALA A 38 -0.54 -11.86 -1.40
C ALA A 38 -1.76 -11.93 -0.46
N VAL A 39 -2.58 -10.88 -0.47
CA VAL A 39 -3.81 -10.82 0.32
C VAL A 39 -4.99 -11.09 -0.61
N LYS A 40 -5.80 -12.11 -0.28
CA LYS A 40 -7.04 -12.39 -1.01
C LYS A 40 -8.04 -11.25 -0.75
N ILE A 41 -8.62 -10.72 -1.82
CA ILE A 41 -9.65 -9.68 -1.79
C ILE A 41 -10.99 -10.24 -2.32
N PRO A 42 -12.13 -9.62 -2.00
CA PRO A 42 -13.42 -9.96 -2.60
C PRO A 42 -13.39 -9.87 -4.13
N GLU A 43 -14.13 -10.76 -4.80
CA GLU A 43 -14.15 -10.84 -6.27
C GLU A 43 -14.91 -9.67 -6.92
N ASP A 44 -15.81 -9.03 -6.18
CA ASP A 44 -16.62 -7.89 -6.61
C ASP A 44 -15.94 -6.53 -6.39
N LEU A 45 -14.76 -6.50 -5.73
CA LEU A 45 -14.01 -5.26 -5.52
C LEU A 45 -13.35 -4.80 -6.84
N PRO A 46 -13.63 -3.58 -7.34
CA PRO A 46 -12.97 -3.07 -8.53
C PRO A 46 -11.44 -3.02 -8.37
N LEU A 47 -10.72 -3.67 -9.29
CA LEU A 47 -9.26 -3.81 -9.21
C LEU A 47 -8.52 -2.46 -9.23
N THR A 48 -9.08 -1.45 -9.90
CA THR A 48 -8.53 -0.09 -9.92
C THR A 48 -8.51 0.55 -8.53
N SER A 49 -9.56 0.35 -7.74
CA SER A 49 -9.61 0.76 -6.33
C SER A 49 -8.70 -0.10 -5.47
N ALA A 50 -8.72 -1.42 -5.66
CA ALA A 50 -7.90 -2.37 -4.90
C ALA A 50 -6.39 -2.08 -5.03
N ALA A 51 -5.93 -1.69 -6.22
CA ALA A 51 -4.53 -1.37 -6.49
C ALA A 51 -3.97 -0.22 -5.61
N LEU A 52 -4.83 0.71 -5.16
CA LEU A 52 -4.43 1.82 -4.30
C LEU A 52 -4.38 1.44 -2.82
N ILE A 53 -5.10 0.39 -2.42
CA ILE A 53 -5.23 -0.04 -1.03
C ILE A 53 -3.89 -0.49 -0.47
N GLY A 54 -3.12 -1.28 -1.22
CA GLY A 54 -1.86 -1.87 -0.78
C GLY A 54 -0.72 -0.89 -0.48
N CYS A 55 -0.91 0.42 -0.70
CA CYS A 55 0.11 1.43 -0.45
C CYS A 55 -0.49 2.68 0.23
N GLY A 56 -0.88 3.69 -0.56
CA GLY A 56 -1.21 5.03 -0.06
C GLY A 56 -2.44 5.07 0.84
N VAL A 57 -3.48 4.31 0.51
CA VAL A 57 -4.74 4.28 1.29
C VAL A 57 -4.52 3.63 2.65
N LEU A 58 -3.98 2.41 2.69
CA LEU A 58 -3.69 1.72 3.94
C LEU A 58 -2.75 2.53 4.83
N THR A 59 -1.72 3.16 4.23
CA THR A 59 -0.78 3.99 4.99
C THR A 59 -1.47 5.22 5.60
N GLY A 60 -2.26 5.95 4.82
CA GLY A 60 -2.95 7.16 5.29
C GLY A 60 -4.00 6.87 6.35
N VAL A 61 -4.95 5.97 6.04
CA VAL A 61 -6.02 5.59 6.99
C VAL A 61 -5.43 4.91 8.23
N GLY A 62 -4.45 4.02 8.04
CA GLY A 62 -3.76 3.36 9.14
C GLY A 62 -2.95 4.31 10.02
N ALA A 63 -2.39 5.39 9.47
CA ALA A 63 -1.73 6.42 10.28
C ALA A 63 -2.72 7.08 11.24
N VAL A 64 -3.96 7.34 10.81
CA VAL A 64 -5.01 7.88 11.67
C VAL A 64 -5.47 6.85 12.71
N LEU A 65 -5.94 5.70 12.26
CA LEU A 65 -6.66 4.76 13.13
C LEU A 65 -5.72 3.95 14.03
N ASN A 66 -4.54 3.57 13.54
CA ASN A 66 -3.64 2.65 14.24
C ASN A 66 -2.51 3.36 14.98
N ARG A 67 -1.97 4.45 14.41
CA ARG A 67 -0.81 5.16 14.96
C ARG A 67 -1.19 6.38 15.78
N ALA A 68 -1.92 7.32 15.20
CA ALA A 68 -2.37 8.53 15.89
C ALA A 68 -3.55 8.24 16.83
N LYS A 69 -4.37 7.23 16.51
CA LYS A 69 -5.56 6.81 17.26
C LYS A 69 -6.53 7.97 17.48
N VAL A 70 -6.76 8.73 16.42
CA VAL A 70 -7.72 9.85 16.40
C VAL A 70 -9.10 9.37 16.84
N GLY A 71 -9.76 10.18 17.66
CA GLY A 71 -11.12 9.94 18.16
C GLY A 71 -12.10 11.05 17.79
N LEU A 72 -13.33 10.88 18.26
CA LEU A 72 -14.43 11.81 18.01
C LEU A 72 -14.11 13.21 18.56
N GLY A 73 -14.19 14.23 17.70
CA GLY A 73 -13.97 15.64 18.05
C GLY A 73 -12.50 16.08 18.09
N ASP A 74 -11.55 15.19 17.78
CA ASP A 74 -10.13 15.56 17.70
C ASP A 74 -9.87 16.50 16.52
N THR A 75 -9.08 17.55 16.72
CA THR A 75 -8.61 18.39 15.60
C THR A 75 -7.38 17.77 14.93
N VAL A 76 -7.45 17.56 13.62
CA VAL A 76 -6.35 16.97 12.84
C VAL A 76 -5.73 17.98 11.87
N VAL A 77 -4.40 18.06 11.85
CA VAL A 77 -3.63 18.80 10.83
C VAL A 77 -2.91 17.81 9.92
N VAL A 78 -3.08 17.95 8.61
CA VAL A 78 -2.40 17.12 7.60
C VAL A 78 -1.44 17.99 6.80
N ILE A 79 -0.14 17.71 6.91
CA ILE A 79 0.90 18.41 6.16
C ILE A 79 1.23 17.60 4.89
N GLY A 80 0.75 18.09 3.75
CA GLY A 80 0.91 17.47 2.44
C GLY A 80 -0.33 16.69 1.99
N THR A 81 -0.88 17.04 0.83
CA THR A 81 -2.15 16.50 0.30
C THR A 81 -1.94 15.62 -0.95
N GLY A 82 -0.89 14.79 -0.92
CA GLY A 82 -0.68 13.74 -1.91
C GLY A 82 -1.51 12.48 -1.64
N GLY A 83 -1.20 11.36 -2.30
CA GLY A 83 -1.96 10.12 -2.18
C GLY A 83 -2.12 9.59 -0.74
N ILE A 84 -1.09 9.72 0.11
CA ILE A 84 -1.20 9.34 1.53
C ILE A 84 -2.01 10.39 2.31
N GLY A 85 -1.70 11.67 2.15
CA GLY A 85 -2.33 12.75 2.91
C GLY A 85 -3.83 12.86 2.68
N LEU A 86 -4.30 12.69 1.43
CA LEU A 86 -5.74 12.63 1.15
C LEU A 86 -6.41 11.45 1.86
N ASN A 87 -5.74 10.31 2.01
CA ASN A 87 -6.26 9.17 2.75
C ASN A 87 -6.17 9.35 4.28
N VAL A 88 -5.25 10.18 4.78
CA VAL A 88 -5.30 10.65 6.19
C VAL A 88 -6.56 11.45 6.44
N LEU A 89 -6.95 12.37 5.53
CA LEU A 89 -8.20 13.13 5.68
C LEU A 89 -9.43 12.21 5.70
N GLN A 90 -9.48 11.20 4.81
CA GLN A 90 -10.56 10.21 4.84
C GLN A 90 -10.57 9.42 6.14
N GLY A 91 -9.41 8.98 6.63
CA GLY A 91 -9.29 8.28 7.91
C GLY A 91 -9.76 9.13 9.08
N ALA A 92 -9.39 10.42 9.11
CA ALA A 92 -9.79 11.36 10.17
C ALA A 92 -11.31 11.53 10.21
N ARG A 93 -11.93 11.73 9.05
CA ARG A 93 -13.39 11.79 8.93
C ARG A 93 -14.06 10.51 9.42
N LEU A 94 -13.52 9.34 9.08
CA LEU A 94 -14.05 8.05 9.56
C LEU A 94 -13.93 7.89 11.07
N ALA A 95 -12.90 8.46 11.69
CA ALA A 95 -12.68 8.45 13.14
C ALA A 95 -13.57 9.44 13.92
N GLY A 96 -14.24 10.36 13.21
CA GLY A 96 -15.08 11.39 13.81
C GLY A 96 -14.32 12.64 14.25
N ALA A 97 -13.12 12.87 13.74
CA ALA A 97 -12.46 14.17 13.83
C ALA A 97 -13.28 15.26 13.12
#